data_AF-A0A6P1I042-F1
#
_entry.id   AF-A0A6P1I042-F1
#
_cell.length_a   1.000
_cell.length_b   1.000
_cell.length_c   1.000
_cell.angle_alpha   90.00
_cell.angle_beta   90.00
_cell.angle_gamma   90.00
#
_symmetry.space_group_name_H-M   'P 1'
#
loop_
_entity.id
_entity.type
_entity.pdbx_description
1 polymer ?
#
loop_
_entity_poly.entity_id
_entity_poly.type
_entity_poly.pdbx_seq_one_letter_code
_entity_poly.pdbx_strand_id
1 'polypeptide(L)'
;MKRQARGGLGHRGFSRRRHRAVRLLIGLGIVAALVGSTPGLAAAVPPPPPNPSDSDLAQAGARVAAGVGQVSDLINRVASADQQLAQLDNEVAIKREDVNRALVDLQNARGAADLAARVVGASQQALRDAGAQIELAQKDFDKYARSSYTQGTNVSSISTYLGAKGPGDVLDRAQVLKLLAASQNAVLEGLQRARTEQANRDSSAREAKQQADVAAKQAETKKSLAEQAIAIARAALQDQAAKKAQIESERASAQAQLEAARGNVTGLQGQREAYAAWDEQRRAEEAQRAAVAAAAREAAAQAAARVAANEAARERAAALAAGQRAHTAIEEDSTEEGEDYSADDETSTGEYDEETTTDESDSESSNSGSGLTGSAAIETVIDRGLSQIGVEYAWGGGDENGPTKGIRDGGVADSYGDFNKVGFDCSGLMIYAFAGIGISLPHYTGYQYTAGEQVPSEEMQRGDMIFYGPNASQHVALYLGDNEMLEAPQSGSTVRISPVRWDGMTPYAVRMVS
;
A
#
# COMPACT_ATOMS: atom_id res chain seq x y z
N MET A 1 3.75 -54.68 13.01
CA MET A 1 5.00 -54.96 13.78
C MET A 1 5.96 -53.79 13.56
N LYS A 2 6.89 -53.40 14.44
CA LYS A 2 7.24 -53.81 15.82
C LYS A 2 7.09 -52.53 16.71
N ARG A 3 6.55 -52.55 17.93
CA ARG A 3 7.04 -53.10 19.22
C ARG A 3 8.35 -52.46 19.74
N GLN A 4 8.20 -51.58 20.76
CA GLN A 4 9.14 -51.26 21.87
C GLN A 4 10.45 -50.51 21.49
N ALA A 5 11.13 -49.76 22.38
CA ALA A 5 10.99 -49.41 23.82
C ALA A 5 11.24 -47.89 24.02
N ARG A 6 10.89 -47.13 25.09
CA ARG A 6 10.57 -47.33 26.53
C ARG A 6 11.76 -47.19 27.51
N GLY A 7 11.83 -46.07 28.24
CA GLY A 7 12.67 -45.82 29.44
C GLY A 7 13.31 -44.41 29.46
N GLY A 8 13.49 -43.70 30.57
CA GLY A 8 12.89 -43.85 31.91
C GLY A 8 13.81 -43.56 33.10
N LEU A 9 13.52 -42.49 33.87
CA LEU A 9 14.10 -42.11 35.19
C LEU A 9 15.58 -41.67 35.19
N GLY A 10 16.06 -40.87 36.17
CA GLY A 10 15.36 -40.27 37.32
C GLY A 10 16.24 -39.31 38.16
N HIS A 11 15.70 -38.85 39.31
CA HIS A 11 16.31 -37.87 40.23
C HIS A 11 17.72 -38.23 40.75
N ARG A 12 18.47 -37.19 41.15
CA ARG A 12 19.05 -37.09 42.52
C ARG A 12 19.41 -35.66 42.90
N GLY A 13 19.19 -35.33 44.18
CA GLY A 13 19.70 -34.12 44.82
C GLY A 13 20.15 -34.44 46.25
N PHE A 14 21.22 -33.79 46.71
CA PHE A 14 21.78 -33.87 48.08
C PHE A 14 22.26 -32.44 48.42
N SER A 15 21.64 -31.68 49.34
CA SER A 15 21.42 -31.84 50.80
C SER A 15 22.60 -31.36 51.66
N ARG A 16 22.36 -30.31 52.46
CA ARG A 16 23.31 -29.76 53.46
C ARG A 16 23.57 -30.72 54.63
N ARG A 17 24.83 -30.87 55.04
CA ARG A 17 25.35 -31.10 56.42
C ARG A 17 26.78 -30.49 56.43
N ARG A 18 27.21 -29.57 57.31
CA ARG A 18 27.01 -29.35 58.76
C ARG A 18 27.40 -30.57 59.61
N HIS A 19 28.66 -30.60 60.02
CA HIS A 19 29.14 -31.35 61.19
C HIS A 19 29.65 -30.37 62.26
N ARG A 20 29.52 -30.77 63.53
CA ARG A 20 30.00 -30.03 64.71
C ARG A 20 31.27 -30.71 65.24
N ALA A 21 32.15 -29.94 65.87
CA ALA A 21 33.11 -30.42 66.87
C ALA A 21 33.07 -29.48 68.08
N VAL A 22 33.14 -30.03 69.30
CA VAL A 22 33.01 -29.28 70.57
C VAL A 22 33.95 -29.88 71.61
N ARG A 23 34.74 -29.02 72.27
CA ARG A 23 35.53 -29.16 73.51
C ARG A 23 36.21 -27.78 73.73
N LEU A 24 35.90 -26.91 74.69
CA LEU A 24 35.32 -27.00 76.05
C LEU A 24 36.34 -27.37 77.14
N LEU A 25 36.88 -26.33 77.80
CA LEU A 25 37.42 -26.19 79.17
C LEU A 25 37.88 -24.71 79.27
N ILE A 26 37.08 -23.76 79.77
CA ILE A 26 36.72 -23.43 81.17
C ILE A 26 37.93 -22.92 82.01
N GLY A 27 37.88 -21.62 82.33
CA GLY A 27 38.72 -20.90 83.30
C GLY A 27 38.18 -19.46 83.43
N LEU A 28 38.02 -18.95 84.65
CA LEU A 28 37.43 -17.62 84.92
C LEU A 28 38.52 -16.51 84.89
N GLY A 29 38.22 -15.23 84.64
CA GLY A 29 36.92 -14.62 84.29
C GLY A 29 36.96 -13.07 84.28
N ILE A 30 35.79 -12.45 84.09
CA ILE A 30 35.29 -11.13 84.58
C ILE A 30 36.34 -10.02 84.90
N VAL A 31 36.27 -8.77 84.39
CA VAL A 31 35.42 -8.10 83.37
C VAL A 31 36.18 -6.83 82.91
N ALA A 32 36.08 -6.46 81.63
CA ALA A 32 36.25 -5.08 81.15
C ALA A 32 35.63 -4.96 79.74
N ALA A 33 34.86 -3.90 79.49
CA ALA A 33 34.29 -3.62 78.17
C ALA A 33 34.93 -2.36 77.57
N LEU A 34 35.47 -2.46 76.37
CA LEU A 34 35.77 -1.32 75.50
C LEU A 34 35.88 -1.79 74.05
N VAL A 35 35.46 -0.93 73.12
CA VAL A 35 35.31 -1.27 71.70
C VAL A 35 36.66 -1.32 71.00
N GLY A 36 37.17 -2.53 70.77
CA GLY A 36 38.30 -2.79 69.88
C GLY A 36 37.80 -3.06 68.46
N SER A 37 38.06 -2.15 67.52
CA SER A 37 37.71 -2.32 66.11
C SER A 37 38.48 -3.49 65.49
N THR A 38 37.76 -4.45 64.90
CA THR A 38 38.39 -5.47 64.06
C THR A 38 38.95 -4.80 62.80
N PRO A 39 40.23 -5.02 62.43
CA PRO A 39 40.75 -4.53 61.17
C PRO A 39 39.99 -5.24 60.03
N GLY A 40 39.25 -4.45 59.24
CA GLY A 40 38.61 -4.96 58.03
C GLY A 40 39.69 -5.48 57.08
N LEU A 41 39.49 -6.70 56.55
CA LEU A 41 40.39 -7.26 55.55
C LEU A 41 40.35 -6.35 54.32
N ALA A 42 41.46 -5.67 54.04
CA ALA A 42 41.60 -4.85 52.86
C ALA A 42 41.54 -5.75 51.61
N ALA A 43 40.39 -5.79 50.95
CA ALA A 43 40.30 -6.31 49.60
C ALA A 43 41.26 -5.49 48.72
N ALA A 44 42.10 -6.17 47.95
CA ALA A 44 42.89 -5.50 46.93
C ALA A 44 41.93 -5.11 45.79
N VAL A 45 41.99 -3.85 45.37
CA VAL A 45 41.27 -3.37 44.17
C VAL A 45 41.62 -4.31 43.00
N PRO A 46 40.64 -4.84 42.24
CA PRO A 46 40.94 -5.70 41.10
C PRO A 46 41.81 -4.97 40.07
N PRO A 47 42.64 -5.70 39.30
CA PRO A 47 43.54 -5.10 38.32
C PRO A 47 42.77 -4.22 37.33
N PRO A 48 43.36 -3.11 36.85
CA PRO A 48 42.68 -2.14 36.01
C PRO A 48 42.07 -2.79 34.75
N PRO A 49 40.82 -2.45 34.38
CA PRO A 49 40.35 -2.73 33.04
C PRO A 49 41.20 -1.94 32.01
N PRO A 50 41.37 -2.44 30.77
CA PRO A 50 42.21 -1.78 29.78
C PRO A 50 41.77 -0.34 29.50
N ASN A 51 42.67 0.62 29.73
CA ASN A 51 42.42 2.02 29.41
C ASN A 51 42.92 2.32 27.98
N PRO A 52 42.09 2.79 27.04
CA PRO A 52 42.55 3.24 25.73
C PRO A 52 43.46 4.47 25.86
N SER A 53 44.53 4.54 25.06
CA SER A 53 45.39 5.72 25.01
C SER A 53 44.72 6.89 24.26
N ASP A 54 45.23 8.11 24.41
CA ASP A 54 44.75 9.27 23.63
C ASP A 54 44.86 9.02 22.11
N SER A 55 45.84 8.23 21.66
CA SER A 55 45.96 7.78 20.27
C SER A 55 44.89 6.75 19.88
N ASP A 56 44.47 5.87 20.80
CA ASP A 56 43.34 4.96 20.56
C ASP A 56 42.01 5.70 20.56
N LEU A 57 41.86 6.73 21.41
CA LEU A 57 40.69 7.61 21.47
C LEU A 57 40.59 8.49 20.21
N ALA A 58 41.71 9.03 19.72
CA ALA A 58 41.75 9.76 18.45
C ALA A 58 41.40 8.86 17.26
N GLN A 59 41.93 7.62 17.23
CA GLN A 59 41.54 6.63 16.22
C GLN A 59 40.07 6.20 16.37
N ALA A 60 39.56 6.03 17.58
CA ALA A 60 38.16 5.70 17.83
C ALA A 60 37.25 6.84 17.36
N GLY A 61 37.58 8.09 17.66
CA GLY A 61 36.87 9.27 17.16
C GLY A 61 36.86 9.34 15.63
N ALA A 62 38.00 9.08 14.98
CA ALA A 62 38.08 9.00 13.52
C ALA A 62 37.24 7.84 12.94
N ARG A 63 37.23 6.67 13.60
CA ARG A 63 36.39 5.51 13.21
C ARG A 63 34.90 5.77 13.43
N VAL A 64 34.53 6.51 14.48
CA VAL A 64 33.14 6.94 14.74
C VAL A 64 32.71 7.97 13.70
N ALA A 65 33.54 8.96 13.37
CA ALA A 65 33.26 9.95 12.33
C ALA A 65 33.10 9.29 10.94
N ALA A 66 34.00 8.38 10.58
CA ALA A 66 33.87 7.55 9.37
C ALA A 66 32.60 6.69 9.41
N GLY A 67 32.28 6.11 10.58
CA GLY A 67 31.05 5.35 10.81
C GLY A 67 29.78 6.18 10.62
N VAL A 68 29.73 7.43 11.07
CA VAL A 68 28.59 8.35 10.84
C VAL A 68 28.41 8.64 9.34
N GLY A 69 29.50 8.81 8.59
CA GLY A 69 29.46 8.88 7.13
C GLY A 69 28.85 7.62 6.51
N GLN A 70 29.41 6.45 6.84
CA GLN A 70 28.92 5.15 6.36
C GLN A 70 27.45 4.90 6.72
N VAL A 71 27.01 5.25 7.94
CA VAL A 71 25.62 5.15 8.37
C VAL A 71 24.71 6.02 7.50
N SER A 72 25.15 7.23 7.14
CA SER A 72 24.40 8.13 6.27
C SER A 72 24.30 7.59 4.83
N ASP A 73 25.40 7.08 4.28
CA ASP A 73 25.42 6.41 2.98
C ASP A 73 24.52 5.17 2.94
N LEU A 74 24.51 4.38 4.01
CA LEU A 74 23.65 3.19 4.14
C LEU A 74 22.16 3.57 4.22
N ILE A 75 21.80 4.63 4.95
CA ILE A 75 20.43 5.16 4.97
C ILE A 75 20.00 5.63 3.57
N ASN A 76 20.85 6.38 2.87
CA ASN A 76 20.58 6.84 1.51
C ASN A 76 20.41 5.66 0.53
N ARG A 77 21.19 4.58 0.67
CA ARG A 77 21.03 3.35 -0.13
C ARG A 77 19.73 2.61 0.17
N VAL A 78 19.27 2.56 1.42
CA VAL A 78 17.97 1.97 1.77
C VAL A 78 16.81 2.80 1.21
N ALA A 79 16.87 4.14 1.31
CA ALA A 79 15.84 5.00 0.72
C ALA A 79 15.80 4.89 -0.82
N SER A 80 16.96 4.82 -1.48
CA SER A 80 17.05 4.61 -2.93
C SER A 80 16.55 3.21 -3.36
N ALA A 81 16.83 2.18 -2.56
CA ALA A 81 16.28 0.83 -2.74
C ALA A 81 14.74 0.82 -2.67
N ASP A 82 14.17 1.43 -1.62
CA ASP A 82 12.72 1.48 -1.44
C ASP A 82 12.03 2.31 -2.57
N GLN A 83 12.68 3.38 -3.07
CA GLN A 83 12.23 4.12 -4.26
C GLN A 83 12.26 3.27 -5.54
N GLN A 84 13.32 2.49 -5.76
CA GLN A 84 13.44 1.61 -6.94
C GLN A 84 12.37 0.50 -6.93
N LEU A 85 12.00 -0.01 -5.75
CA LEU A 85 10.88 -0.96 -5.61
C LEU A 85 9.55 -0.34 -6.04
N ALA A 86 9.24 0.89 -5.60
CA ALA A 86 8.02 1.59 -6.02
C ALA A 86 7.99 1.87 -7.53
N GLN A 87 9.12 2.24 -8.13
CA GLN A 87 9.23 2.38 -9.59
C GLN A 87 8.99 1.05 -10.32
N LEU A 88 9.46 -0.07 -9.77
CA LEU A 88 9.29 -1.41 -10.34
C LEU A 88 7.85 -1.92 -10.25
N ASP A 89 7.15 -1.66 -9.15
CA ASP A 89 5.70 -1.93 -9.04
C ASP A 89 4.91 -1.09 -10.07
N ASN A 90 5.30 0.17 -10.30
CA ASN A 90 4.69 1.04 -11.31
C ASN A 90 4.98 0.61 -12.77
N GLU A 91 6.18 0.11 -13.09
CA GLU A 91 6.49 -0.47 -14.41
C GLU A 91 5.56 -1.67 -14.71
N VAL A 92 5.37 -2.55 -13.72
CA VAL A 92 4.50 -3.73 -13.84
C VAL A 92 3.03 -3.35 -13.94
N ALA A 93 2.58 -2.32 -13.22
CA ALA A 93 1.21 -1.80 -13.33
C ALA A 93 0.85 -1.40 -14.78
N ILE A 94 1.74 -0.65 -15.46
CA ILE A 94 1.57 -0.29 -16.88
C ILE A 94 1.43 -1.56 -17.74
N LYS A 95 2.28 -2.57 -17.50
CA LYS A 95 2.26 -3.81 -18.31
C LYS A 95 1.04 -4.69 -18.07
N ARG A 96 0.38 -4.57 -16.91
CA ARG A 96 -0.91 -5.21 -16.66
C ARG A 96 -2.04 -4.47 -17.39
N GLU A 97 -2.05 -3.14 -17.42
CA GLU A 97 -3.07 -2.38 -18.15
C GLU A 97 -2.89 -2.45 -19.70
N ASP A 98 -1.66 -2.59 -20.20
CA ASP A 98 -1.36 -2.98 -21.59
C ASP A 98 -2.05 -4.32 -21.97
N VAL A 99 -2.13 -5.28 -21.02
CA VAL A 99 -2.83 -6.55 -21.20
C VAL A 99 -4.35 -6.36 -21.22
N ASN A 100 -4.91 -5.58 -20.29
CA ASN A 100 -6.35 -5.28 -20.27
C ASN A 100 -6.78 -4.66 -21.60
N ARG A 101 -6.05 -3.65 -22.07
CA ARG A 101 -6.29 -3.01 -23.36
C ARG A 101 -6.36 -4.02 -24.51
N ALA A 102 -5.38 -4.91 -24.58
CA ALA A 102 -5.29 -5.88 -25.67
C ALA A 102 -6.39 -6.96 -25.59
N LEU A 103 -6.82 -7.34 -24.38
CA LEU A 103 -7.96 -8.25 -24.15
C LEU A 103 -9.30 -7.60 -24.51
N VAL A 104 -9.50 -6.32 -24.17
CA VAL A 104 -10.73 -5.56 -24.53
C VAL A 104 -10.78 -5.28 -26.04
N ASP A 105 -9.67 -4.88 -26.64
CA ASP A 105 -9.54 -4.77 -28.11
C ASP A 105 -9.86 -6.10 -28.82
N LEU A 106 -9.43 -7.24 -28.26
CA LEU A 106 -9.75 -8.58 -28.75
C LEU A 106 -11.24 -8.93 -28.59
N GLN A 107 -11.84 -8.63 -27.43
CA GLN A 107 -13.26 -8.85 -27.18
C GLN A 107 -14.13 -8.06 -28.16
N ASN A 108 -13.81 -6.79 -28.36
CA ASN A 108 -14.50 -5.91 -29.32
C ASN A 108 -14.34 -6.41 -30.77
N ALA A 109 -13.13 -6.81 -31.17
CA ALA A 109 -12.89 -7.36 -32.51
C ALA A 109 -13.61 -8.70 -32.74
N ARG A 110 -13.73 -9.55 -31.73
CA ARG A 110 -14.55 -10.79 -31.78
C ARG A 110 -16.04 -10.47 -31.93
N GLY A 111 -16.57 -9.55 -31.11
CA GLY A 111 -17.97 -9.12 -31.22
C GLY A 111 -18.33 -8.55 -32.60
N ALA A 112 -17.42 -7.79 -33.20
CA ALA A 112 -17.55 -7.30 -34.57
C ALA A 112 -17.52 -8.44 -35.61
N ALA A 113 -16.63 -9.42 -35.47
CA ALA A 113 -16.55 -10.59 -36.35
C ALA A 113 -17.82 -11.46 -36.26
N ASP A 114 -18.34 -11.71 -35.05
CA ASP A 114 -19.57 -12.45 -34.83
C ASP A 114 -20.80 -11.72 -35.40
N LEU A 115 -20.84 -10.38 -35.29
CA LEU A 115 -21.89 -9.57 -35.91
C LEU A 115 -21.83 -9.66 -37.44
N ALA A 116 -20.65 -9.50 -38.03
CA ALA A 116 -20.47 -9.61 -39.48
C ALA A 116 -20.81 -11.02 -39.99
N ALA A 117 -20.48 -12.08 -39.24
CA ALA A 117 -20.86 -13.45 -39.56
C ALA A 117 -22.39 -13.65 -39.55
N ARG A 118 -23.12 -13.02 -38.61
CA ARG A 118 -24.60 -13.00 -38.62
C ARG A 118 -25.16 -12.28 -39.86
N VAL A 119 -24.56 -11.16 -40.27
CA VAL A 119 -24.94 -10.44 -41.50
C VAL A 119 -24.68 -11.30 -42.75
N VAL A 120 -23.57 -12.04 -42.82
CA VAL A 120 -23.32 -13.01 -43.91
C VAL A 120 -24.41 -14.08 -43.96
N GLY A 121 -24.81 -14.65 -42.82
CA GLY A 121 -25.90 -15.64 -42.76
C GLY A 121 -27.23 -15.09 -43.29
N ALA A 122 -27.59 -13.86 -42.90
CA ALA A 122 -28.79 -13.18 -43.36
C ALA A 122 -28.76 -12.86 -44.87
N SER A 123 -27.64 -12.31 -45.37
CA SER A 123 -27.48 -11.99 -46.81
C SER A 123 -27.48 -13.26 -47.68
N GLN A 124 -26.88 -14.36 -47.22
CA GLN A 124 -26.96 -15.66 -47.90
C GLN A 124 -28.39 -16.21 -47.93
N GLN A 125 -29.18 -16.01 -46.88
CA GLN A 125 -30.58 -16.42 -46.88
C GLN A 125 -31.39 -15.59 -47.89
N ALA A 126 -31.27 -14.26 -47.85
CA ALA A 126 -31.94 -13.39 -48.81
C ALA A 126 -31.54 -13.67 -50.28
N LEU A 127 -30.30 -14.11 -50.53
CA LEU A 127 -29.86 -14.58 -51.85
C LEU A 127 -30.53 -15.89 -52.28
N ARG A 128 -30.70 -16.86 -51.37
CA ARG A 128 -31.47 -18.10 -51.62
C ARG A 128 -32.93 -17.77 -51.94
N ASP A 129 -33.54 -16.88 -51.17
CA ASP A 129 -34.93 -16.47 -51.34
C ASP A 129 -35.14 -15.74 -52.68
N ALA A 130 -34.23 -14.83 -53.06
CA ALA A 130 -34.25 -14.18 -54.37
C ALA A 130 -34.05 -15.17 -55.54
N GLY A 131 -33.22 -16.20 -55.36
CA GLY A 131 -33.07 -17.29 -56.33
C GLY A 131 -34.37 -18.06 -56.54
N ALA A 132 -35.08 -18.41 -55.46
CA ALA A 132 -36.38 -19.07 -55.53
C ALA A 132 -37.45 -18.20 -56.22
N GLN A 133 -37.43 -16.87 -56.01
CA GLN A 133 -38.32 -15.94 -56.72
C GLN A 133 -38.04 -15.87 -58.22
N ILE A 134 -36.78 -15.94 -58.66
CA ILE A 134 -36.45 -16.05 -60.09
C ILE A 134 -36.93 -17.37 -60.67
N GLU A 135 -36.75 -18.49 -59.97
CA GLU A 135 -37.28 -19.77 -60.42
C GLU A 135 -38.80 -19.74 -60.65
N LEU A 136 -39.56 -19.08 -59.76
CA LEU A 136 -41.00 -18.90 -59.92
C LEU A 136 -41.32 -17.98 -61.12
N ALA A 137 -40.69 -16.81 -61.20
CA ALA A 137 -40.90 -15.88 -62.31
C ALA A 137 -40.52 -16.46 -63.68
N GLN A 138 -39.48 -17.31 -63.74
CA GLN A 138 -39.08 -18.02 -64.95
C GLN A 138 -40.10 -19.12 -65.30
N LYS A 139 -40.64 -19.87 -64.32
CA LYS A 139 -41.72 -20.86 -64.55
C LYS A 139 -42.99 -20.20 -65.09
N ASP A 140 -43.35 -19.02 -64.59
CA ASP A 140 -44.50 -18.25 -65.11
C ASP A 140 -44.23 -17.66 -66.50
N PHE A 141 -43.02 -17.16 -66.76
CA PHE A 141 -42.61 -16.74 -68.10
C PHE A 141 -42.63 -17.89 -69.11
N ASP A 142 -42.09 -19.06 -68.76
CA ASP A 142 -42.07 -20.25 -69.61
C ASP A 142 -43.50 -20.78 -69.87
N LYS A 143 -44.39 -20.67 -68.87
CA LYS A 143 -45.82 -20.99 -69.00
C LYS A 143 -46.53 -20.02 -69.95
N TYR A 144 -46.30 -18.72 -69.79
CA TYR A 144 -46.82 -17.68 -70.69
C TYR A 144 -46.33 -17.88 -72.13
N ALA A 145 -45.02 -18.05 -72.33
CA ALA A 145 -44.41 -18.28 -73.64
C ALA A 145 -44.95 -19.53 -74.33
N ARG A 146 -45.10 -20.63 -73.57
CA ARG A 146 -45.71 -21.88 -74.07
C ARG A 146 -47.17 -21.68 -74.47
N SER A 147 -47.98 -20.97 -73.67
CA SER A 147 -49.39 -20.68 -74.01
C SER A 147 -49.49 -19.82 -75.28
N SER A 148 -48.69 -18.75 -75.34
CA SER A 148 -48.60 -17.83 -76.48
C SER A 148 -48.20 -18.53 -77.78
N TYR A 149 -47.29 -19.52 -77.70
CA TYR A 149 -46.88 -20.33 -78.84
C TYR A 149 -47.94 -21.38 -79.25
N THR A 150 -48.51 -22.14 -78.31
CA THR A 150 -49.41 -23.26 -78.63
C THR A 150 -50.84 -22.85 -78.97
N GLN A 151 -51.33 -21.73 -78.43
CA GLN A 151 -52.65 -21.16 -78.75
C GLN A 151 -52.56 -20.12 -79.89
N GLY A 152 -51.34 -19.70 -80.23
CA GLY A 152 -51.08 -18.56 -81.10
C GLY A 152 -51.37 -17.22 -80.40
N THR A 153 -50.72 -16.16 -80.87
CA THR A 153 -50.89 -14.79 -80.35
C THR A 153 -52.21 -14.14 -80.81
N ASN A 154 -53.35 -14.75 -80.47
CA ASN A 154 -54.71 -14.27 -80.78
C ASN A 154 -54.83 -13.71 -82.21
N VAL A 155 -54.51 -14.55 -83.21
CA VAL A 155 -54.48 -14.17 -84.64
C VAL A 155 -55.91 -13.98 -85.17
N SER A 156 -56.50 -12.87 -84.76
CA SER A 156 -57.90 -12.49 -85.02
C SER A 156 -58.16 -10.99 -84.76
N SER A 157 -57.12 -10.17 -84.58
CA SER A 157 -57.21 -8.73 -84.31
C SER A 157 -57.96 -7.93 -85.39
N ILE A 158 -58.07 -8.44 -86.62
CA ILE A 158 -58.88 -7.84 -87.69
C ILE A 158 -60.20 -8.60 -87.89
N SER A 159 -60.17 -9.94 -88.00
CA SER A 159 -61.37 -10.76 -88.25
C SER A 159 -62.40 -10.72 -87.10
N THR A 160 -61.96 -10.64 -85.84
CA THR A 160 -62.88 -10.55 -84.68
C THR A 160 -63.37 -9.13 -84.42
N TYR A 161 -62.71 -8.09 -84.93
CA TYR A 161 -63.27 -6.74 -84.97
C TYR A 161 -64.36 -6.59 -86.05
N LEU A 162 -64.16 -7.22 -87.22
CA LEU A 162 -65.14 -7.24 -88.32
C LEU A 162 -66.45 -8.00 -87.99
N GLY A 163 -66.47 -8.79 -86.91
CA GLY A 163 -67.64 -9.56 -86.46
C GLY A 163 -68.42 -8.97 -85.28
N ALA A 164 -68.06 -7.78 -84.78
CA ALA A 164 -68.70 -7.19 -83.60
C ALA A 164 -70.13 -6.70 -83.91
N LYS A 165 -71.10 -7.05 -83.04
CA LYS A 165 -72.54 -6.78 -83.29
C LYS A 165 -73.04 -5.42 -82.78
N GLY A 166 -72.18 -4.62 -82.16
CA GLY A 166 -72.53 -3.28 -81.66
C GLY A 166 -71.37 -2.63 -80.88
N PRO A 167 -71.51 -1.36 -80.45
CA PRO A 167 -70.41 -0.60 -79.85
C PRO A 167 -69.92 -1.15 -78.49
N GLY A 168 -70.80 -1.71 -77.66
CA GLY A 168 -70.39 -2.39 -76.41
C GLY A 168 -69.53 -3.62 -76.66
N ASP A 169 -69.90 -4.40 -77.67
CA ASP A 169 -69.20 -5.61 -78.13
C ASP A 169 -67.76 -5.30 -78.65
N VAL A 170 -67.45 -4.03 -78.96
CA VAL A 170 -66.10 -3.53 -79.26
C VAL A 170 -65.35 -3.09 -78.00
N LEU A 171 -66.03 -2.43 -77.06
CA LEU A 171 -65.46 -2.00 -75.78
C LEU A 171 -65.01 -3.18 -74.91
N ASP A 172 -65.82 -4.24 -74.82
CA ASP A 172 -65.48 -5.43 -74.03
C ASP A 172 -64.23 -6.14 -74.59
N ARG A 173 -64.12 -6.25 -75.92
CA ARG A 173 -62.91 -6.76 -76.59
C ARG A 173 -61.69 -5.89 -76.34
N ALA A 174 -61.84 -4.55 -76.33
CA ALA A 174 -60.76 -3.63 -76.00
C ALA A 174 -60.31 -3.76 -74.52
N GLN A 175 -61.23 -4.00 -73.59
CA GLN A 175 -60.91 -4.30 -72.19
C GLN A 175 -60.14 -5.61 -72.04
N VAL A 176 -60.57 -6.69 -72.72
CA VAL A 176 -59.86 -7.98 -72.72
C VAL A 176 -58.45 -7.84 -73.30
N LEU A 177 -58.27 -7.12 -74.41
CA LEU A 177 -56.94 -6.86 -74.98
C LEU A 177 -56.04 -6.05 -74.03
N LYS A 178 -56.59 -5.03 -73.36
CA LYS A 178 -55.87 -4.24 -72.35
C LYS A 178 -55.44 -5.11 -71.15
N LEU A 179 -56.30 -6.00 -70.69
CA LEU A 179 -55.99 -6.96 -69.61
C LEU A 179 -54.91 -7.96 -70.04
N LEU A 180 -54.97 -8.47 -71.28
CA LEU A 180 -53.96 -9.40 -71.81
C LEU A 180 -52.59 -8.74 -71.90
N ALA A 181 -52.51 -7.52 -72.46
CA ALA A 181 -51.28 -6.74 -72.53
C ALA A 181 -50.73 -6.39 -71.14
N ALA A 182 -51.59 -6.06 -70.17
CA ALA A 182 -51.18 -5.84 -68.79
C ALA A 182 -50.58 -7.13 -68.17
N SER A 183 -51.16 -8.30 -68.43
CA SER A 183 -50.62 -9.57 -67.93
C SER A 183 -49.29 -9.95 -68.57
N GLN A 184 -49.11 -9.68 -69.87
CA GLN A 184 -47.85 -9.88 -70.59
C GLN A 184 -46.73 -9.01 -70.00
N ASN A 185 -47.01 -7.72 -69.79
CA ASN A 185 -46.04 -6.81 -69.18
C ASN A 185 -45.72 -7.22 -67.74
N ALA A 186 -46.72 -7.59 -66.93
CA ALA A 186 -46.52 -8.03 -65.56
C ALA A 186 -45.60 -9.26 -65.43
N VAL A 187 -45.68 -10.23 -66.35
CA VAL A 187 -44.78 -11.40 -66.37
C VAL A 187 -43.36 -11.02 -66.78
N LEU A 188 -43.20 -10.18 -67.81
CA LEU A 188 -41.89 -9.68 -68.25
C LEU A 188 -41.20 -8.83 -67.17
N GLU A 189 -41.91 -7.85 -66.62
CA GLU A 189 -41.44 -7.02 -65.52
C GLU A 189 -41.15 -7.83 -64.26
N GLY A 190 -41.97 -8.84 -63.94
CA GLY A 190 -41.77 -9.74 -62.81
C GLY A 190 -40.44 -10.47 -62.91
N LEU A 191 -40.15 -11.08 -64.05
CA LEU A 191 -38.88 -11.77 -64.30
C LEU A 191 -37.68 -10.80 -64.33
N GLN A 192 -37.82 -9.63 -64.94
CA GLN A 192 -36.75 -8.62 -64.96
C GLN A 192 -36.44 -8.09 -63.55
N ARG A 193 -37.48 -7.75 -62.77
CA ARG A 193 -37.37 -7.30 -61.37
C ARG A 193 -36.73 -8.35 -60.48
N ALA A 194 -37.13 -9.62 -60.62
CA ALA A 194 -36.53 -10.72 -59.88
C ALA A 194 -35.03 -10.90 -60.21
N ARG A 195 -34.65 -10.82 -61.50
CA ARG A 195 -33.24 -10.87 -61.94
C ARG A 195 -32.40 -9.72 -61.37
N THR A 196 -32.92 -8.50 -61.37
CA THR A 196 -32.26 -7.35 -60.72
C THR A 196 -32.11 -7.57 -59.22
N GLU A 197 -33.14 -8.08 -58.54
CA GLU A 197 -33.09 -8.33 -57.10
C GLU A 197 -32.05 -9.39 -56.73
N GLN A 198 -31.94 -10.51 -57.45
CA GLN A 198 -30.88 -11.49 -57.19
C GLN A 198 -29.49 -10.88 -57.39
N ALA A 199 -29.26 -10.11 -58.46
CA ALA A 199 -27.98 -9.46 -58.71
C ALA A 199 -27.59 -8.49 -57.58
N ASN A 200 -28.57 -7.76 -57.04
CA ASN A 200 -28.38 -6.90 -55.86
C ASN A 200 -28.02 -7.73 -54.62
N ARG A 201 -28.79 -8.78 -54.29
CA ARG A 201 -28.53 -9.66 -53.13
C ARG A 201 -27.19 -10.39 -53.22
N ASP A 202 -26.79 -10.81 -54.41
CA ASP A 202 -25.50 -11.43 -54.72
C ASP A 202 -24.33 -10.46 -54.47
N SER A 203 -24.51 -9.18 -54.84
CA SER A 203 -23.56 -8.12 -54.50
C SER A 203 -23.47 -7.88 -52.98
N SER A 204 -24.60 -7.73 -52.28
CA SER A 204 -24.63 -7.55 -50.82
C SER A 204 -24.09 -8.76 -50.05
N ALA A 205 -24.27 -9.98 -50.57
CA ALA A 205 -23.71 -11.20 -49.97
C ALA A 205 -22.18 -11.28 -50.13
N ARG A 206 -21.62 -10.83 -51.26
CA ARG A 206 -20.17 -10.65 -51.42
C ARG A 206 -19.61 -9.60 -50.47
N GLU A 207 -20.26 -8.44 -50.40
CA GLU A 207 -19.82 -7.34 -49.53
C GLU A 207 -19.83 -7.74 -48.05
N ALA A 208 -20.94 -8.31 -47.57
CA ALA A 208 -21.04 -8.83 -46.21
C ALA A 208 -19.96 -9.87 -45.90
N LYS A 209 -19.64 -10.77 -46.86
CA LYS A 209 -18.55 -11.73 -46.70
C LYS A 209 -17.19 -11.04 -46.61
N GLN A 210 -16.91 -10.06 -47.46
CA GLN A 210 -15.65 -9.31 -47.42
C GLN A 210 -15.49 -8.56 -46.07
N GLN A 211 -16.56 -7.95 -45.56
CA GLN A 211 -16.56 -7.31 -44.25
C GLN A 211 -16.31 -8.32 -43.10
N ALA A 212 -16.95 -9.50 -43.15
CA ALA A 212 -16.73 -10.56 -42.16
C ALA A 212 -15.30 -11.15 -42.21
N ASP A 213 -14.75 -11.37 -43.40
CA ASP A 213 -13.37 -11.85 -43.58
C ASP A 213 -12.34 -10.83 -43.05
N VAL A 214 -12.61 -9.53 -43.19
CA VAL A 214 -11.80 -8.45 -42.60
C VAL A 214 -11.93 -8.43 -41.07
N ALA A 215 -13.14 -8.48 -40.53
CA ALA A 215 -13.37 -8.46 -39.08
C ALA A 215 -12.75 -9.69 -38.38
N ALA A 216 -12.86 -10.89 -38.98
CA ALA A 216 -12.20 -12.09 -38.48
C ALA A 216 -10.67 -11.95 -38.47
N LYS A 217 -10.07 -11.34 -39.50
CA LYS A 217 -8.64 -11.05 -39.55
C LYS A 217 -8.20 -10.02 -38.51
N GLN A 218 -9.04 -9.02 -38.21
CA GLN A 218 -8.81 -8.07 -37.12
C GLN A 218 -8.84 -8.77 -35.76
N ALA A 219 -9.81 -9.67 -35.52
CA ALA A 219 -9.90 -10.44 -34.28
C ALA A 219 -8.66 -11.32 -34.04
N GLU A 220 -8.16 -12.03 -35.06
CA GLU A 220 -6.94 -12.84 -34.94
C GLU A 220 -5.69 -11.96 -34.74
N THR A 221 -5.63 -10.78 -35.39
CA THR A 221 -4.55 -9.80 -35.15
C THR A 221 -4.55 -9.31 -33.71
N LYS A 222 -5.72 -8.92 -33.17
CA LYS A 222 -5.86 -8.49 -31.77
C LYS A 222 -5.58 -9.63 -30.79
N LYS A 223 -5.90 -10.87 -31.12
CA LYS A 223 -5.57 -12.06 -30.32
C LYS A 223 -4.07 -12.22 -30.18
N SER A 224 -3.33 -12.17 -31.29
CA SER A 224 -1.87 -12.24 -31.27
C SER A 224 -1.23 -11.09 -30.49
N LEU A 225 -1.82 -9.88 -30.54
CA LEU A 225 -1.36 -8.75 -29.73
C LEU A 225 -1.63 -8.95 -28.23
N ALA A 226 -2.78 -9.52 -27.84
CA ALA A 226 -3.07 -9.86 -26.44
C ALA A 226 -2.14 -10.97 -25.91
N GLU A 227 -1.87 -12.00 -26.72
CA GLU A 227 -0.91 -13.06 -26.38
C GLU A 227 0.51 -12.50 -26.20
N GLN A 228 0.92 -11.53 -27.02
CA GLN A 228 2.19 -10.81 -26.86
C GLN A 228 2.21 -9.91 -25.62
N ALA A 229 1.15 -9.16 -25.34
CA ALA A 229 1.05 -8.31 -24.15
C ALA A 229 1.18 -9.16 -22.87
N ILE A 230 0.49 -10.30 -22.80
CA ILE A 230 0.56 -11.23 -21.65
C ILE A 230 1.97 -11.81 -21.49
N ALA A 231 2.66 -12.12 -22.60
CA ALA A 231 4.05 -12.57 -22.55
C ALA A 231 4.99 -11.47 -22.02
N ILE A 232 4.82 -10.23 -22.46
CA ILE A 232 5.60 -9.06 -22.00
C ILE A 232 5.33 -8.79 -20.52
N ALA A 233 4.08 -8.80 -20.06
CA ALA A 233 3.72 -8.59 -18.66
C ALA A 233 4.31 -9.67 -17.74
N ARG A 234 4.31 -10.94 -18.18
CA ARG A 234 4.94 -12.05 -17.44
C ARG A 234 6.46 -11.94 -17.39
N ALA A 235 7.10 -11.51 -18.47
CA ALA A 235 8.54 -11.23 -18.47
C ALA A 235 8.89 -10.09 -17.51
N ALA A 236 8.12 -8.98 -17.57
CA ALA A 236 8.29 -7.84 -16.66
C ALA A 236 8.13 -8.26 -15.19
N LEU A 237 7.15 -9.11 -14.86
CA LEU A 237 6.99 -9.66 -13.50
C LEU A 237 8.16 -10.53 -13.04
N GLN A 238 8.78 -11.31 -13.94
CA GLN A 238 9.96 -12.12 -13.62
C GLN A 238 11.19 -11.25 -13.39
N ASP A 239 11.42 -10.25 -14.25
CA ASP A 239 12.49 -9.26 -14.07
C ASP A 239 12.27 -8.42 -12.80
N GLN A 240 11.02 -8.05 -12.49
CA GLN A 240 10.66 -7.33 -11.28
C GLN A 240 11.01 -8.14 -10.03
N ALA A 241 10.64 -9.43 -10.00
CA ALA A 241 10.95 -10.33 -8.89
C ALA A 241 12.47 -10.53 -8.71
N ALA A 242 13.22 -10.65 -9.81
CA ALA A 242 14.68 -10.76 -9.78
C ALA A 242 15.36 -9.49 -9.23
N LYS A 243 14.97 -8.31 -9.75
CA LYS A 243 15.45 -7.01 -9.26
C LYS A 243 15.09 -6.80 -7.79
N LYS A 244 13.85 -7.12 -7.39
CA LYS A 244 13.37 -7.01 -6.00
C LYS A 244 14.18 -7.87 -5.04
N ALA A 245 14.46 -9.13 -5.40
CA ALA A 245 15.30 -10.02 -4.58
C ALA A 245 16.76 -9.50 -4.44
N GLN A 246 17.32 -8.85 -5.47
CA GLN A 246 18.61 -8.17 -5.35
C GLN A 246 18.53 -6.98 -4.38
N ILE A 247 17.54 -6.10 -4.57
CA ILE A 247 17.35 -4.88 -3.76
C ILE A 247 17.12 -5.24 -2.28
N GLU A 248 16.31 -6.26 -2.00
CA GLU A 248 16.08 -6.77 -0.64
C GLU A 248 17.37 -7.34 -0.01
N SER A 249 18.22 -8.00 -0.80
CA SER A 249 19.54 -8.49 -0.36
C SER A 249 20.52 -7.35 -0.06
N GLU A 250 20.56 -6.32 -0.90
CA GLU A 250 21.38 -5.12 -0.66
C GLU A 250 20.90 -4.35 0.59
N ARG A 251 19.59 -4.20 0.77
CA ARG A 251 18.94 -3.61 1.94
C ARG A 251 19.26 -4.38 3.24
N ALA A 252 19.18 -5.71 3.21
CA ALA A 252 19.54 -6.57 4.34
C ALA A 252 21.04 -6.47 4.70
N SER A 253 21.92 -6.47 3.68
CA SER A 253 23.37 -6.28 3.88
C SER A 253 23.68 -4.90 4.46
N ALA A 254 23.00 -3.85 3.98
CA ALA A 254 23.15 -2.49 4.50
C ALA A 254 22.68 -2.36 5.95
N GLN A 255 21.55 -2.96 6.30
CA GLN A 255 21.03 -2.97 7.67
C GLN A 255 21.95 -3.74 8.63
N ALA A 256 22.48 -4.89 8.24
CA ALA A 256 23.43 -5.65 9.05
C ALA A 256 24.73 -4.86 9.32
N GLN A 257 25.22 -4.09 8.34
CA GLN A 257 26.38 -3.19 8.50
C GLN A 257 26.07 -2.03 9.45
N LEU A 258 24.87 -1.44 9.36
CA LEU A 258 24.39 -0.39 10.26
C LEU A 258 24.28 -0.88 11.72
N GLU A 259 23.76 -2.08 11.94
CA GLU A 259 23.65 -2.70 13.26
C GLU A 259 25.03 -3.04 13.85
N ALA A 260 25.95 -3.58 13.04
CA ALA A 260 27.33 -3.83 13.47
C ALA A 260 28.09 -2.52 13.81
N ALA A 261 27.89 -1.46 13.03
CA ALA A 261 28.46 -0.14 13.31
C ALA A 261 27.96 0.42 14.65
N ARG A 262 26.65 0.34 14.91
CA ARG A 262 26.03 0.76 16.19
C ARG A 262 26.57 -0.03 17.39
N GLY A 263 26.62 -1.37 17.28
CA GLY A 263 27.11 -2.23 18.37
C GLY A 263 28.55 -1.94 18.79
N ASN A 264 29.43 -1.61 17.85
CA ASN A 264 30.81 -1.21 18.14
C ASN A 264 30.90 0.10 18.96
N VAL A 265 30.00 1.07 18.72
CA VAL A 265 29.97 2.32 19.49
C VAL A 265 29.54 2.06 20.93
N THR A 266 28.46 1.29 21.14
CA THR A 266 27.96 0.94 22.48
C THR A 266 29.00 0.15 23.29
N GLY A 267 29.74 -0.76 22.65
CA GLY A 267 30.82 -1.52 23.30
C GLY A 267 31.96 -0.64 23.82
N LEU A 268 32.33 0.42 23.09
CA LEU A 268 33.35 1.39 23.51
C LEU A 268 32.85 2.32 24.63
N GLN A 269 31.57 2.69 24.61
CA GLN A 269 30.95 3.49 25.68
C GLN A 269 30.96 2.73 27.02
N GLY A 270 30.50 1.46 27.03
CA GLY A 270 30.48 0.65 28.25
C GLY A 270 31.88 0.36 28.83
N GLN A 271 32.92 0.28 27.99
CA GLN A 271 34.31 0.19 28.47
C GLN A 271 34.77 1.46 29.19
N ARG A 272 34.37 2.64 28.69
CA ARG A 272 34.69 3.93 29.32
C ARG A 272 33.99 4.10 30.67
N GLU A 273 32.72 3.70 30.76
CA GLU A 273 31.94 3.72 32.01
C GLU A 273 32.54 2.77 33.04
N ALA A 274 32.93 1.56 32.64
CA ALA A 274 33.59 0.60 33.53
C ALA A 274 34.96 1.11 34.04
N TYR A 275 35.76 1.78 33.20
CA TYR A 275 37.02 2.38 33.63
C TYR A 275 36.81 3.58 34.57
N ALA A 276 35.84 4.45 34.27
CA ALA A 276 35.50 5.60 35.10
C ALA A 276 35.02 5.18 36.50
N ALA A 277 34.12 4.20 36.59
CA ALA A 277 33.65 3.65 37.87
C ALA A 277 34.79 2.99 38.68
N TRP A 278 35.72 2.30 38.01
CA TRP A 278 36.90 1.73 38.66
C TRP A 278 37.87 2.80 39.20
N ASP A 279 38.10 3.88 38.45
CA ASP A 279 38.92 5.00 38.93
C ASP A 279 38.27 5.76 40.09
N GLU A 280 36.95 5.97 40.03
CA GLU A 280 36.18 6.58 41.11
C GLU A 280 36.21 5.73 42.39
N GLN A 281 36.01 4.40 42.28
CA GLN A 281 36.17 3.49 43.42
C GLN A 281 37.60 3.57 44.00
N ARG A 282 38.63 3.55 43.15
CA ARG A 282 40.04 3.63 43.61
C ARG A 282 40.29 4.93 44.38
N ARG A 283 39.84 6.08 43.84
CA ARG A 283 39.96 7.38 44.52
C ARG A 283 39.18 7.44 45.83
N ALA A 284 38.00 6.82 45.90
CA ALA A 284 37.22 6.72 47.13
C ALA A 284 37.95 5.86 48.20
N GLU A 285 38.51 4.71 47.82
CA GLU A 285 39.33 3.88 48.72
C GLU A 285 40.62 4.57 49.17
N GLU A 286 41.31 5.29 48.27
CA GLU A 286 42.50 6.07 48.60
C GLU A 286 42.17 7.22 49.56
N ALA A 287 41.09 7.96 49.32
CA ALA A 287 40.59 9.00 50.22
C ALA A 287 40.18 8.42 51.59
N GLN A 288 39.51 7.28 51.64
CA GLN A 288 39.15 6.61 52.89
C GLN A 288 40.38 6.15 53.68
N ARG A 289 41.40 5.59 53.00
CA ARG A 289 42.69 5.22 53.61
C ARG A 289 43.43 6.46 54.14
N ALA A 290 43.42 7.56 53.40
CA ALA A 290 43.99 8.83 53.84
C ALA A 290 43.25 9.42 55.06
N ALA A 291 41.92 9.38 55.08
CA ALA A 291 41.10 9.82 56.21
C ALA A 291 41.34 8.99 57.47
N VAL A 292 41.41 7.65 57.35
CA VAL A 292 41.76 6.76 58.47
C VAL A 292 43.18 7.04 58.98
N ALA A 293 44.15 7.29 58.08
CA ALA A 293 45.50 7.67 58.47
C ALA A 293 45.58 9.06 59.15
N ALA A 294 44.74 10.01 58.74
CA ALA A 294 44.63 11.32 59.37
C ALA A 294 44.02 11.21 60.78
N ALA A 295 42.89 10.51 60.92
CA ALA A 295 42.25 10.27 62.22
C ALA A 295 43.17 9.50 63.19
N ALA A 296 43.97 8.56 62.70
CA ALA A 296 44.98 7.87 63.51
C ALA A 296 46.11 8.79 64.00
N ARG A 297 46.55 9.75 63.17
CA ARG A 297 47.53 10.79 63.57
C ARG A 297 46.94 11.74 64.60
N GLU A 298 45.68 12.15 64.43
CA GLU A 298 45.00 13.04 65.36
C GLU A 298 44.78 12.35 66.72
N ALA A 299 44.29 11.11 66.73
CA ALA A 299 44.15 10.32 67.95
C ALA A 299 45.50 10.12 68.67
N ALA A 300 46.59 9.93 67.94
CA ALA A 300 47.94 9.86 68.50
C ALA A 300 48.39 11.21 69.11
N ALA A 301 48.08 12.34 68.46
CA ALA A 301 48.37 13.68 68.98
C ALA A 301 47.54 13.98 70.25
N GLN A 302 46.24 13.66 70.26
CA GLN A 302 45.39 13.78 71.43
C GLN A 302 45.87 12.87 72.59
N ALA A 303 46.36 11.66 72.29
CA ALA A 303 46.95 10.77 73.28
C ALA A 303 48.25 11.35 73.87
N ALA A 304 49.15 11.88 73.03
CA ALA A 304 50.38 12.55 73.47
C ALA A 304 50.08 13.78 74.35
N ALA A 305 49.09 14.60 73.96
CA ALA A 305 48.64 15.74 74.77
C ALA A 305 48.10 15.31 76.14
N ARG A 306 47.36 14.18 76.22
CA ARG A 306 46.91 13.60 77.51
C ARG A 306 48.06 13.10 78.37
N VAL A 307 49.11 12.52 77.78
CA VAL A 307 50.32 12.10 78.52
C VAL A 307 51.04 13.33 79.09
N ALA A 308 51.31 14.34 78.26
CA ALA A 308 51.97 15.58 78.70
C ALA A 308 51.15 16.33 79.76
N ALA A 309 49.82 16.38 79.64
CA ALA A 309 48.94 16.96 80.65
C ALA A 309 48.98 16.19 81.99
N ASN A 310 49.08 14.86 81.96
CA ASN A 310 49.23 14.02 83.14
C ASN A 310 50.61 14.18 83.80
N GLU A 311 51.68 14.38 83.02
CA GLU A 311 53.01 14.69 83.55
C GLU A 311 53.04 16.09 84.19
N ALA A 312 52.54 17.12 83.50
CA ALA A 312 52.40 18.47 84.05
C ALA A 312 51.44 18.53 85.27
N ALA A 313 50.50 17.59 85.41
CA ALA A 313 49.69 17.42 86.63
C ALA A 313 50.47 16.75 87.76
N ARG A 314 51.30 15.73 87.46
CA ARG A 314 52.21 15.10 88.44
C ARG A 314 53.28 16.06 88.96
N GLU A 315 53.85 16.90 88.09
CA GLU A 315 54.83 17.93 88.48
C GLU A 315 54.19 18.98 89.40
N ARG A 316 52.98 19.45 89.08
CA ARG A 316 52.21 20.34 89.97
C ARG A 316 51.87 19.67 91.31
N ALA A 317 51.50 18.38 91.31
CA ALA A 317 51.26 17.63 92.54
C ALA A 317 52.55 17.46 93.38
N ALA A 318 53.70 17.24 92.75
CA ALA A 318 55.00 17.17 93.42
C ALA A 318 55.43 18.53 94.00
N ALA A 319 55.18 19.63 93.27
CA ALA A 319 55.42 20.99 93.76
C ALA A 319 54.54 21.34 94.97
N LEU A 320 53.25 20.94 94.94
CA LEU A 320 52.34 21.11 96.08
C LEU A 320 52.76 20.25 97.29
N ALA A 321 53.18 19.01 97.07
CA ALA A 321 53.69 18.13 98.14
C ALA A 321 54.97 18.67 98.79
N ALA A 322 55.83 19.38 98.05
CA ALA A 322 57.01 20.04 98.59
C ALA A 322 56.70 21.29 99.47
N GLY A 323 55.46 21.79 99.47
CA GLY A 323 55.07 23.01 100.17
C GLY A 323 54.57 22.83 101.61
N GLN A 324 54.21 21.62 102.04
CA GLN A 324 53.49 21.42 103.30
C GLN A 324 54.40 21.33 104.53
N ARG A 325 54.54 22.46 105.25
CA ARG A 325 54.85 22.46 106.69
C ARG A 325 53.59 22.16 107.52
N ALA A 326 53.78 21.68 108.74
CA ALA A 326 52.69 21.34 109.65
C ALA A 326 52.35 22.46 110.65
N HIS A 327 51.06 22.53 111.00
CA HIS A 327 50.41 23.17 112.17
C HIS A 327 50.76 24.63 112.57
N THR A 328 49.79 25.56 112.44
CA THR A 328 49.19 26.40 113.52
C THR A 328 48.20 27.42 112.94
N ALA A 329 47.04 27.63 113.62
CA ALA A 329 46.02 28.67 113.39
C ALA A 329 45.31 28.68 112.00
N ILE A 330 44.08 29.16 111.77
CA ILE A 330 42.77 29.33 112.45
C ILE A 330 41.99 30.28 111.51
N GLU A 331 40.83 29.82 111.00
CA GLU A 331 39.69 30.60 110.40
C GLU A 331 40.01 31.60 109.24
N GLU A 332 39.08 32.10 108.39
CA GLU A 332 37.60 32.13 108.36
C GLU A 332 37.08 32.31 106.90
N ASP A 333 35.88 31.79 106.55
CA ASP A 333 34.96 32.18 105.42
C ASP A 333 35.47 32.26 103.93
N SER A 334 34.66 32.39 102.85
CA SER A 334 33.19 32.33 102.56
C SER A 334 32.89 32.18 101.03
N THR A 335 31.64 31.79 100.65
CA THR A 335 30.89 32.10 99.37
C THR A 335 31.45 31.65 97.98
N GLU A 336 30.70 31.02 97.04
CA GLU A 336 29.66 31.52 96.07
C GLU A 336 30.22 32.45 94.95
N GLU A 337 29.77 32.57 93.68
CA GLU A 337 28.76 31.93 92.79
C GLU A 337 29.03 32.34 91.28
N GLY A 338 28.18 31.96 90.30
CA GLY A 338 28.13 32.50 88.90
C GLY A 338 28.77 31.62 87.79
N GLU A 339 28.26 31.38 86.56
CA GLU A 339 27.38 32.11 85.56
C GLU A 339 28.19 33.07 84.62
N ASP A 340 27.92 33.30 83.30
CA ASP A 340 26.83 32.86 82.36
C ASP A 340 27.16 33.05 80.83
N TYR A 341 26.24 32.63 79.93
CA TYR A 341 25.84 33.18 78.58
C TYR A 341 26.83 33.33 77.36
N SER A 342 26.44 33.49 76.07
CA SER A 342 25.16 33.35 75.28
C SER A 342 25.33 33.38 73.72
N ALA A 343 24.28 32.96 72.96
CA ALA A 343 23.81 33.42 71.60
C ALA A 343 24.76 33.35 70.35
N ASP A 344 24.43 33.61 69.05
CA ASP A 344 23.25 34.01 68.18
C ASP A 344 23.53 33.58 66.68
N ASP A 345 22.70 33.61 65.60
CA ASP A 345 21.23 33.54 65.28
C ASP A 345 20.99 33.21 63.73
N GLU A 346 19.75 33.25 63.20
CA GLU A 346 19.21 32.80 61.86
C GLU A 346 19.14 33.85 60.67
N THR A 347 18.61 33.69 59.40
CA THR A 347 18.30 32.65 58.35
C THR A 347 17.98 33.35 56.97
N SER A 348 17.91 32.66 55.78
CA SER A 348 17.12 33.11 54.58
C SER A 348 16.91 32.08 53.40
N THR A 349 15.95 32.32 52.47
CA THR A 349 15.33 31.35 51.47
C THR A 349 14.70 31.99 50.18
N GLY A 350 14.22 31.21 49.15
CA GLY A 350 13.39 31.68 47.97
C GLY A 350 13.03 30.63 46.85
N GLU A 351 11.94 30.79 46.04
CA GLU A 351 11.27 29.75 45.16
C GLU A 351 10.32 30.29 43.99
N TYR A 352 9.62 29.42 43.19
CA TYR A 352 8.46 29.61 42.19
C TYR A 352 8.74 29.98 40.67
N ASP A 353 7.94 29.79 39.57
CA ASP A 353 6.63 29.12 39.15
C ASP A 353 6.44 28.97 37.56
N GLU A 354 5.28 28.51 36.98
CA GLU A 354 4.98 28.14 35.52
C GLU A 354 3.95 29.07 34.72
N GLU A 355 3.17 28.82 33.60
CA GLU A 355 2.50 27.68 32.87
C GLU A 355 2.11 27.96 31.32
N THR A 356 1.00 27.45 30.68
CA THR A 356 0.88 27.07 29.20
C THR A 356 -0.44 27.41 28.35
N THR A 357 -0.49 27.09 27.01
CA THR A 357 -1.65 26.75 26.04
C THR A 357 -2.20 27.69 24.89
N THR A 358 -3.26 27.28 24.11
CA THR A 358 -3.45 27.44 22.61
C THR A 358 -4.86 27.89 22.01
N ASP A 359 -5.43 27.26 20.94
CA ASP A 359 -6.13 27.83 19.71
C ASP A 359 -7.58 27.28 19.36
N GLU A 360 -8.28 27.74 18.28
CA GLU A 360 -9.30 27.05 17.37
C GLU A 360 -10.47 27.89 16.69
N SER A 361 -11.18 27.31 15.68
CA SER A 361 -12.23 27.91 14.78
C SER A 361 -13.13 26.89 14.01
N ASP A 362 -14.39 27.20 13.55
CA ASP A 362 -15.05 26.49 12.38
C ASP A 362 -16.37 27.09 11.75
N SER A 363 -16.96 26.46 10.71
CA SER A 363 -18.18 26.87 9.92
C SER A 363 -18.96 25.72 9.18
N GLU A 364 -20.19 25.93 8.61
CA GLU A 364 -20.93 24.90 7.80
C GLU A 364 -22.02 25.41 6.80
N SER A 365 -22.67 24.52 5.99
CA SER A 365 -23.50 24.81 4.78
C SER A 365 -24.63 23.77 4.46
N SER A 366 -25.54 23.99 3.48
CA SER A 366 -26.49 22.97 2.92
C SER A 366 -27.18 23.32 1.57
N ASN A 367 -27.87 22.34 0.92
CA ASN A 367 -28.22 22.30 -0.54
C ASN A 367 -29.59 21.62 -0.88
N SER A 368 -30.15 21.78 -2.10
CA SER A 368 -31.20 20.93 -2.75
C SER A 368 -31.42 21.26 -4.25
N GLY A 369 -31.86 20.29 -5.09
CA GLY A 369 -31.94 20.45 -6.57
C GLY A 369 -33.17 19.83 -7.27
N SER A 370 -33.19 19.87 -8.63
CA SER A 370 -34.24 19.26 -9.47
C SER A 370 -33.82 19.12 -10.94
N GLY A 371 -33.98 17.93 -11.52
CA GLY A 371 -33.55 17.60 -12.88
C GLY A 371 -32.03 17.35 -12.96
N LEU A 372 -31.60 16.28 -13.62
CA LEU A 372 -30.19 15.88 -13.65
C LEU A 372 -29.43 16.62 -14.77
N THR A 373 -29.38 17.95 -14.67
CA THR A 373 -28.52 18.83 -15.46
C THR A 373 -27.35 19.31 -14.58
N GLY A 374 -26.12 19.21 -15.07
CA GLY A 374 -24.91 19.56 -14.28
C GLY A 374 -24.81 18.77 -12.98
N SER A 375 -24.70 19.49 -11.85
CA SER A 375 -24.37 18.94 -10.53
C SER A 375 -25.24 17.76 -10.07
N ALA A 376 -26.54 17.73 -10.34
CA ALA A 376 -27.38 16.63 -9.88
C ALA A 376 -27.11 15.30 -10.63
N ALA A 377 -26.66 15.37 -11.89
CA ALA A 377 -26.18 14.18 -12.61
C ALA A 377 -24.84 13.68 -12.03
N ILE A 378 -23.94 14.62 -11.71
CA ILE A 378 -22.67 14.34 -11.02
C ILE A 378 -22.91 13.65 -9.68
N GLU A 379 -23.81 14.15 -8.82
CA GLU A 379 -24.13 13.50 -7.56
C GLU A 379 -24.75 12.11 -7.77
N THR A 380 -25.50 11.87 -8.85
CA THR A 380 -26.04 10.54 -9.19
C THR A 380 -24.94 9.54 -9.56
N VAL A 381 -23.88 10.00 -10.24
CA VAL A 381 -22.67 9.20 -10.54
C VAL A 381 -21.90 8.91 -9.25
N ILE A 382 -21.72 9.92 -8.40
CA ILE A 382 -21.03 9.82 -7.12
C ILE A 382 -21.77 8.88 -6.16
N ASP A 383 -23.07 9.05 -5.94
CA ASP A 383 -23.90 8.18 -5.08
C ASP A 383 -23.82 6.71 -5.51
N ARG A 384 -23.86 6.43 -6.83
CA ARG A 384 -23.66 5.09 -7.35
C ARG A 384 -22.28 4.57 -7.01
N GLY A 385 -21.22 5.34 -7.25
CA GLY A 385 -19.86 4.95 -6.87
C GLY A 385 -19.71 4.69 -5.36
N LEU A 386 -20.17 5.61 -4.52
CA LEU A 386 -20.11 5.52 -3.05
C LEU A 386 -20.90 4.31 -2.52
N SER A 387 -22.01 3.94 -3.16
CA SER A 387 -22.80 2.75 -2.79
C SER A 387 -22.02 1.42 -2.92
N GLN A 388 -20.88 1.42 -3.61
CA GLN A 388 -20.01 0.24 -3.79
C GLN A 388 -18.82 0.21 -2.83
N ILE A 389 -18.67 1.17 -1.89
CA ILE A 389 -17.60 1.15 -0.89
C ILE A 389 -17.62 -0.18 -0.10
N GLY A 390 -16.45 -0.81 0.02
CA GLY A 390 -16.29 -2.13 0.63
C GLY A 390 -16.46 -3.32 -0.31
N VAL A 391 -16.91 -3.13 -1.56
CA VAL A 391 -16.88 -4.19 -2.59
C VAL A 391 -15.41 -4.54 -2.91
N GLU A 392 -15.11 -5.84 -3.07
CA GLU A 392 -13.76 -6.31 -3.37
C GLU A 392 -13.22 -5.74 -4.70
N TYR A 393 -11.91 -5.54 -4.76
CA TYR A 393 -11.23 -5.36 -6.03
C TYR A 393 -11.22 -6.68 -6.81
N ALA A 394 -11.66 -6.64 -8.07
CA ALA A 394 -11.53 -7.73 -9.03
C ALA A 394 -10.99 -7.18 -10.35
N TRP A 395 -9.78 -7.59 -10.71
CA TRP A 395 -9.10 -7.21 -11.95
C TRP A 395 -9.93 -7.52 -13.20
N GLY A 396 -10.26 -6.52 -14.04
CA GLY A 396 -11.16 -6.69 -15.18
C GLY A 396 -12.64 -6.85 -14.79
N GLY A 397 -13.00 -6.50 -13.55
CA GLY A 397 -14.35 -6.61 -12.99
C GLY A 397 -15.11 -5.28 -13.01
N GLY A 398 -16.43 -5.39 -13.09
CA GLY A 398 -17.38 -4.28 -13.22
C GLY A 398 -18.03 -4.23 -14.60
N ASP A 399 -19.31 -3.89 -14.65
CA ASP A 399 -20.01 -3.43 -15.86
C ASP A 399 -21.10 -2.40 -15.50
N GLU A 400 -21.87 -1.94 -16.48
CA GLU A 400 -22.93 -0.92 -16.33
C GLU A 400 -23.98 -1.27 -15.25
N ASN A 401 -24.13 -2.55 -14.90
CA ASN A 401 -25.12 -3.10 -13.98
C ASN A 401 -24.57 -3.32 -12.56
N GLY A 402 -23.26 -3.53 -12.38
CA GLY A 402 -22.66 -3.80 -11.07
C GLY A 402 -21.28 -4.48 -11.11
N PRO A 403 -20.79 -4.99 -9.96
CA PRO A 403 -19.55 -5.75 -9.90
C PRO A 403 -19.67 -7.09 -10.65
N THR A 404 -18.62 -7.47 -11.38
CA THR A 404 -18.59 -8.70 -12.19
C THR A 404 -17.41 -9.58 -11.81
N LYS A 405 -17.31 -10.78 -12.40
CA LYS A 405 -16.13 -11.63 -12.21
C LYS A 405 -14.92 -11.05 -12.91
N GLY A 406 -13.80 -10.97 -12.19
CA GLY A 406 -12.52 -10.57 -12.76
C GLY A 406 -12.02 -11.53 -13.85
N ILE A 407 -11.11 -11.03 -14.67
CA ILE A 407 -10.40 -11.77 -15.71
C ILE A 407 -9.04 -12.27 -15.20
N ARG A 408 -8.40 -13.18 -15.95
CA ARG A 408 -7.05 -13.64 -15.65
C ARG A 408 -5.99 -12.76 -16.31
N ASP A 409 -5.06 -12.21 -15.52
CA ASP A 409 -3.81 -11.62 -16.03
C ASP A 409 -2.69 -12.69 -16.12
N GLY A 410 -2.80 -13.77 -15.35
CA GLY A 410 -1.74 -14.76 -15.19
C GLY A 410 -0.46 -14.16 -14.58
N GLY A 411 -0.65 -13.20 -13.67
CA GLY A 411 0.34 -12.43 -12.93
C GLY A 411 -0.16 -12.14 -11.51
N VAL A 412 -0.29 -10.86 -11.14
CA VAL A 412 -0.66 -10.45 -9.77
C VAL A 412 -2.15 -10.59 -9.50
N ALA A 413 -3.04 -10.38 -10.48
CA ALA A 413 -4.47 -10.64 -10.28
C ALA A 413 -4.72 -12.12 -10.03
N ASP A 414 -4.04 -12.99 -10.78
CA ASP A 414 -4.10 -14.44 -10.58
C ASP A 414 -3.53 -14.90 -9.23
N SER A 415 -2.50 -14.24 -8.68
CA SER A 415 -1.95 -14.60 -7.36
C SER A 415 -2.83 -14.14 -6.18
N TYR A 416 -3.57 -13.04 -6.33
CA TYR A 416 -4.60 -12.59 -5.39
C TYR A 416 -5.97 -13.25 -5.61
N GLY A 417 -6.11 -14.09 -6.64
CA GLY A 417 -7.33 -14.84 -6.95
C GLY A 417 -8.46 -14.02 -7.57
N ASP A 418 -8.17 -12.83 -8.11
CA ASP A 418 -9.16 -11.85 -8.55
C ASP A 418 -10.09 -12.38 -9.65
N PHE A 419 -9.60 -13.28 -10.52
CA PHE A 419 -10.41 -13.99 -11.53
C PHE A 419 -11.57 -14.84 -10.95
N ASN A 420 -11.61 -15.04 -9.63
CA ASN A 420 -12.66 -15.76 -8.94
C ASN A 420 -13.49 -14.89 -7.99
N LYS A 421 -13.09 -13.63 -7.75
CA LYS A 421 -13.87 -12.64 -7.00
C LYS A 421 -14.98 -12.06 -7.87
N VAL A 422 -15.94 -11.39 -7.24
CA VAL A 422 -16.95 -10.55 -7.90
C VAL A 422 -16.77 -9.14 -7.35
N GLY A 423 -16.40 -8.20 -8.20
CA GLY A 423 -15.92 -6.90 -7.76
C GLY A 423 -15.67 -5.92 -8.89
N PHE A 424 -14.86 -4.91 -8.62
CA PHE A 424 -14.49 -3.84 -9.56
C PHE A 424 -12.98 -3.71 -9.75
N ASP A 425 -12.54 -3.35 -10.94
CA ASP A 425 -11.30 -2.57 -11.12
C ASP A 425 -11.63 -1.08 -11.26
N CYS A 426 -10.58 -0.25 -11.30
CA CYS A 426 -10.69 1.21 -11.37
C CYS A 426 -11.57 1.70 -12.55
N SER A 427 -11.42 1.12 -13.74
CA SER A 427 -12.17 1.50 -14.93
C SER A 427 -13.58 0.91 -14.96
N GLY A 428 -13.75 -0.31 -14.42
CA GLY A 428 -15.06 -0.94 -14.23
C GLY A 428 -15.95 -0.20 -13.24
N LEU A 429 -15.37 0.40 -12.18
CA LEU A 429 -16.10 1.26 -11.25
C LEU A 429 -16.61 2.53 -11.94
N MET A 430 -15.83 3.13 -12.83
CA MET A 430 -16.26 4.31 -13.61
C MET A 430 -17.40 3.95 -14.57
N ILE A 431 -17.32 2.80 -15.26
CA ILE A 431 -18.42 2.30 -16.11
C ILE A 431 -19.72 2.20 -15.29
N TYR A 432 -19.66 1.55 -14.14
CA TYR A 432 -20.83 1.39 -13.27
C TYR A 432 -21.38 2.74 -12.78
N ALA A 433 -20.52 3.67 -12.40
CA ALA A 433 -20.95 4.98 -11.92
C ALA A 433 -21.65 5.79 -13.03
N PHE A 434 -20.99 5.97 -14.18
CA PHE A 434 -21.49 6.79 -15.30
C PHE A 434 -22.67 6.17 -16.06
N ALA A 435 -22.80 4.84 -16.08
CA ALA A 435 -23.99 4.17 -16.62
C ALA A 435 -25.30 4.60 -15.92
N GLY A 436 -25.23 5.09 -14.69
CA GLY A 436 -26.39 5.62 -13.94
C GLY A 436 -27.07 6.81 -14.59
N ILE A 437 -26.35 7.58 -15.40
CA ILE A 437 -26.86 8.72 -16.17
C ILE A 437 -26.88 8.43 -17.69
N GLY A 438 -26.74 7.16 -18.08
CA GLY A 438 -26.77 6.71 -19.48
C GLY A 438 -25.46 6.90 -20.25
N ILE A 439 -24.36 7.25 -19.58
CA ILE A 439 -23.04 7.37 -20.21
C ILE A 439 -22.34 6.00 -20.16
N SER A 440 -22.23 5.37 -21.33
CA SER A 440 -21.47 4.12 -21.52
C SER A 440 -19.98 4.43 -21.69
N LEU A 441 -19.10 3.67 -21.02
CA LEU A 441 -17.65 3.85 -21.05
C LEU A 441 -16.92 2.56 -21.48
N PRO A 442 -15.75 2.66 -22.15
CA PRO A 442 -14.92 1.50 -22.45
C PRO A 442 -14.19 0.98 -21.20
N HIS A 443 -13.98 -0.34 -21.11
CA HIS A 443 -13.33 -1.01 -19.97
C HIS A 443 -11.79 -0.96 -20.04
N TYR A 444 -11.23 0.24 -20.22
CA TYR A 444 -9.79 0.48 -20.16
C TYR A 444 -9.54 1.98 -19.91
N THR A 445 -8.69 2.26 -18.93
CA THR A 445 -8.44 3.62 -18.39
C THR A 445 -8.06 4.62 -19.48
N GLY A 446 -7.06 4.31 -20.31
CA GLY A 446 -6.59 5.18 -21.38
C GLY A 446 -7.53 5.36 -22.58
N TYR A 447 -8.72 4.74 -22.60
CA TYR A 447 -9.81 5.09 -23.54
C TYR A 447 -10.85 5.98 -22.86
N GLN A 448 -11.11 5.79 -21.56
CA GLN A 448 -11.92 6.68 -20.74
C GLN A 448 -11.30 8.09 -20.66
N TYR A 449 -9.95 8.18 -20.67
CA TYR A 449 -9.20 9.45 -20.73
C TYR A 449 -9.52 10.32 -21.96
N THR A 450 -10.15 9.77 -22.99
CA THR A 450 -10.57 10.48 -24.21
C THR A 450 -12.08 10.44 -24.45
N ALA A 451 -12.88 10.10 -23.42
CA ALA A 451 -14.33 9.94 -23.54
C ALA A 451 -15.14 11.23 -23.31
N GLY A 452 -14.54 12.27 -22.72
CA GLY A 452 -15.17 13.56 -22.40
C GLY A 452 -14.24 14.75 -22.63
N GLU A 453 -14.58 15.89 -22.03
CA GLU A 453 -13.79 17.12 -22.11
C GLU A 453 -12.54 17.02 -21.21
N GLN A 454 -11.36 17.32 -21.76
CA GLN A 454 -10.12 17.35 -20.97
C GLN A 454 -9.93 18.71 -20.32
N VAL A 455 -10.06 18.74 -18.99
CA VAL A 455 -9.94 19.93 -18.13
C VAL A 455 -8.58 19.86 -17.40
N PRO A 456 -7.81 20.95 -17.25
CA PRO A 456 -6.55 20.92 -16.51
C PRO A 456 -6.75 20.33 -15.11
N SER A 457 -5.82 19.49 -14.63
CA SER A 457 -5.97 18.84 -13.32
C SER A 457 -5.96 19.82 -12.13
N GLU A 458 -5.52 21.06 -12.34
CA GLU A 458 -5.64 22.17 -11.38
C GLU A 458 -7.06 22.78 -11.34
N GLU A 459 -7.87 22.54 -12.37
CA GLU A 459 -9.26 23.02 -12.56
C GLU A 459 -10.31 21.89 -12.42
N MET A 460 -9.90 20.72 -11.92
CA MET A 460 -10.79 19.58 -11.72
C MET A 460 -11.86 19.88 -10.68
N GLN A 461 -13.06 19.36 -10.92
CA GLN A 461 -14.25 19.56 -10.10
C GLN A 461 -14.83 18.21 -9.68
N ARG A 462 -15.57 18.20 -8.56
CA ARG A 462 -16.34 17.04 -8.09
C ARG A 462 -17.14 16.46 -9.26
N GLY A 463 -16.96 15.17 -9.55
CA GLY A 463 -17.55 14.48 -10.71
C GLY A 463 -16.61 14.22 -11.89
N ASP A 464 -15.44 14.88 -11.96
CA ASP A 464 -14.44 14.59 -12.99
C ASP A 464 -13.72 13.26 -12.73
N MET A 465 -13.34 12.57 -13.80
CA MET A 465 -12.43 11.42 -13.71
C MET A 465 -10.98 11.88 -13.73
N ILE A 466 -10.20 11.48 -12.72
CA ILE A 466 -8.76 11.74 -12.64
C ILE A 466 -7.97 10.49 -12.97
N PHE A 467 -6.88 10.64 -13.73
CA PHE A 467 -6.14 9.53 -14.32
C PHE A 467 -4.67 9.55 -13.92
N TYR A 468 -4.04 8.37 -14.03
CA TYR A 468 -2.66 8.16 -13.61
C TYR A 468 -1.84 7.45 -14.68
N GLY A 469 -0.55 7.78 -14.70
CA GLY A 469 0.48 7.12 -15.49
C GLY A 469 0.60 7.59 -16.94
N PRO A 470 1.63 7.10 -17.65
CA PRO A 470 1.82 7.40 -19.07
C PRO A 470 0.58 7.06 -19.88
N ASN A 471 0.11 8.00 -20.70
CA ASN A 471 -1.11 7.87 -21.51
C ASN A 471 -2.37 7.47 -20.71
N ALA A 472 -2.47 7.89 -19.44
CA ALA A 472 -3.58 7.58 -18.54
C ALA A 472 -3.82 6.07 -18.33
N SER A 473 -2.77 5.24 -18.45
CA SER A 473 -2.83 3.77 -18.48
C SER A 473 -2.28 3.07 -17.24
N GLN A 474 -2.47 3.66 -16.05
CA GLN A 474 -2.22 2.97 -14.78
C GLN A 474 -3.47 2.88 -13.90
N HIS A 475 -4.27 3.95 -13.82
CA HIS A 475 -5.41 4.03 -12.91
C HIS A 475 -6.38 5.15 -13.31
N VAL A 476 -7.64 5.03 -12.88
CA VAL A 476 -8.65 6.09 -12.91
C VAL A 476 -9.41 6.14 -11.58
N ALA A 477 -9.77 7.32 -11.11
CA ALA A 477 -10.62 7.52 -9.93
C ALA A 477 -11.64 8.64 -10.20
N LEU A 478 -12.74 8.66 -9.45
CA LEU A 478 -13.73 9.73 -9.51
C LEU A 478 -13.38 10.79 -8.46
N TYR A 479 -13.12 12.03 -8.86
CA TYR A 479 -12.83 13.12 -7.94
C TYR A 479 -14.09 13.56 -7.20
N LEU A 480 -14.01 13.68 -5.87
CA LEU A 480 -15.14 14.00 -5.00
C LEU A 480 -15.19 15.48 -4.57
N GLY A 481 -14.20 16.29 -4.96
CA GLY A 481 -13.93 17.57 -4.29
C GLY A 481 -12.96 17.40 -3.13
N ASP A 482 -12.62 18.49 -2.45
CA ASP A 482 -11.93 18.53 -1.14
C ASP A 482 -10.65 17.66 -1.02
N ASN A 483 -9.93 17.48 -2.14
CA ASN A 483 -8.77 16.58 -2.26
C ASN A 483 -9.08 15.10 -1.92
N GLU A 484 -10.32 14.65 -2.11
CA GLU A 484 -10.75 13.25 -2.00
C GLU A 484 -11.13 12.64 -3.36
N MET A 485 -10.91 11.34 -3.51
CA MET A 485 -11.32 10.57 -4.68
C MET A 485 -11.90 9.20 -4.29
N LEU A 486 -12.85 8.70 -5.07
CA LEU A 486 -13.35 7.34 -4.99
C LEU A 486 -12.57 6.45 -5.97
N GLU A 487 -11.97 5.38 -5.45
CA GLU A 487 -11.17 4.41 -6.22
C GLU A 487 -11.55 2.96 -5.94
N ALA A 488 -11.33 2.09 -6.94
CA ALA A 488 -11.12 0.65 -6.75
C ALA A 488 -9.59 0.41 -6.89
N PRO A 489 -8.81 0.37 -5.79
CA PRO A 489 -7.37 0.67 -5.85
C PRO A 489 -6.55 -0.39 -6.59
N GLN A 490 -6.50 -1.61 -6.05
CA GLN A 490 -5.64 -2.70 -6.53
C GLN A 490 -6.04 -4.07 -5.98
N SER A 491 -5.51 -5.14 -6.57
CA SER A 491 -5.62 -6.53 -6.10
C SER A 491 -5.40 -6.64 -4.58
N GLY A 492 -6.38 -7.23 -3.87
CA GLY A 492 -6.35 -7.39 -2.41
C GLY A 492 -6.87 -6.19 -1.59
N SER A 493 -7.44 -5.16 -2.22
CA SER A 493 -8.15 -4.07 -1.56
C SER A 493 -9.65 -4.07 -1.89
N THR A 494 -10.38 -3.07 -1.38
CA THR A 494 -11.81 -2.82 -1.68
C THR A 494 -11.99 -1.43 -2.26
N VAL A 495 -13.12 -1.18 -2.92
CA VAL A 495 -13.59 0.18 -3.26
C VAL A 495 -13.62 1.04 -2.01
N ARG A 496 -13.09 2.27 -2.10
CA ARG A 496 -12.96 3.20 -0.96
C ARG A 496 -12.80 4.65 -1.42
N ILE A 497 -13.03 5.58 -0.49
CA ILE A 497 -12.52 6.95 -0.60
C ILE A 497 -11.02 6.94 -0.23
N SER A 498 -10.23 7.82 -0.85
CA SER A 498 -8.83 8.07 -0.51
C SER A 498 -8.44 9.51 -0.84
N PRO A 499 -7.43 10.10 -0.18
CA PRO A 499 -6.88 11.38 -0.59
C PRO A 499 -6.34 11.33 -2.02
N VAL A 500 -6.56 12.37 -2.79
CA VAL A 500 -6.03 12.53 -4.15
C VAL A 500 -4.51 12.38 -4.15
N ARG A 501 -4.00 11.50 -5.02
CA ARG A 501 -2.57 11.37 -5.29
C ARG A 501 -2.21 12.36 -6.40
N TRP A 502 -1.24 13.22 -6.15
CA TRP A 502 -0.75 14.18 -7.16
C TRP A 502 0.43 13.64 -7.96
N ASP A 503 1.26 12.78 -7.35
CA ASP A 503 2.32 12.08 -8.08
C ASP A 503 1.73 11.08 -9.08
N GLY A 504 2.34 11.03 -10.27
CA GLY A 504 1.89 10.21 -11.39
C GLY A 504 0.54 10.60 -12.02
N MET A 505 -0.14 11.67 -11.58
CA MET A 505 -1.40 12.12 -12.20
C MET A 505 -1.16 12.66 -13.62
N THR A 506 -2.14 12.49 -14.51
CA THR A 506 -2.16 13.16 -15.81
C THR A 506 -2.33 14.69 -15.67
N PRO A 507 -1.85 15.50 -16.66
CA PRO A 507 -2.00 16.96 -16.63
C PRO A 507 -3.45 17.45 -16.88
N TYR A 508 -4.35 16.55 -17.28
CA TYR A 508 -5.78 16.79 -17.41
C TYR A 508 -6.58 15.74 -16.64
N ALA A 509 -7.72 16.16 -16.09
CA ALA A 509 -8.85 15.32 -15.73
C ALA A 509 -9.85 15.24 -16.91
N VAL A 510 -10.86 14.37 -16.82
CA VAL A 510 -11.92 14.26 -17.83
C VAL A 510 -13.28 14.56 -17.23
N ARG A 511 -13.92 15.60 -17.76
CA ARG A 511 -15.29 16.01 -17.44
C ARG A 511 -16.27 15.34 -18.41
N MET A 512 -17.18 14.54 -17.86
CA MET A 512 -18.22 13.84 -18.63
C MET A 512 -19.57 14.57 -18.65
N VAL A 513 -19.77 15.52 -17.73
CA VAL A 513 -20.99 16.32 -17.56
C VAL A 513 -20.58 17.75 -17.20
N SER A 514 -21.24 18.74 -17.81
CA SER A 514 -21.09 20.17 -17.55
C SER A 514 -22.41 20.85 -17.17
#